data_AF-A0A1V6K194-F1
#
_entry.id   AF-A0A1V6K194-F1
#
_cell.length_a   1.000
_cell.length_b   1.000
_cell.length_c   1.000
_cell.angle_alpha   90.00
_cell.angle_beta   90.00
_cell.angle_gamma   90.00
#
_symmetry.space_group_name_H-M   'P 1'
#
loop_
_entity.id
_entity.type
_entity.pdbx_description
1 polymer ?
#
loop_
_entity_poly.entity_id
_entity_poly.type
_entity_poly.pdbx_seq_one_letter_code
_entity_poly.pdbx_strand_id
1 'polypeptide(L)'
;MSVGFKCPSCAGDLTANPGGKTTKCPFCGISVLVPDELLDRRQIWPAEVIEAGRIARRAGRIVSVILGVLAVVAAAVFLISSLGSNG
;
A
#
# COMPACT_ATOMS: atom_id res chain seq x y z
N MET A 1 -8.20 14.89 -6.60
CA MET A 1 -8.08 16.26 -6.06
C MET A 1 -6.68 16.44 -5.52
N SER A 2 -6.02 17.55 -5.84
CA SER A 2 -4.69 17.89 -5.34
C SER A 2 -4.77 19.19 -4.55
N VAL A 3 -4.10 19.27 -3.41
CA VAL A 3 -4.12 20.46 -2.53
C VAL A 3 -2.91 21.35 -2.81
N GLY A 4 -3.16 22.66 -2.93
CA GLY A 4 -2.14 23.67 -3.16
C GLY A 4 -1.59 24.23 -1.85
N PHE A 5 -0.29 24.45 -1.75
CA PHE A 5 0.36 25.09 -0.61
C PHE A 5 1.59 25.90 -1.06
N LYS A 6 2.07 26.82 -0.21
CA LYS A 6 3.20 27.70 -0.56
C LYS A 6 4.54 27.09 -0.17
N CYS A 7 5.52 27.21 -1.05
CA CYS A 7 6.90 26.84 -0.74
C CYS A 7 7.50 27.77 0.35
N PRO A 8 8.06 27.25 1.45
CA PRO A 8 8.68 28.09 2.48
C PRO A 8 9.99 28.76 2.03
N SER A 9 10.63 28.24 0.97
CA SER A 9 11.90 28.79 0.46
C SER A 9 11.73 29.89 -0.58
N CYS A 10 10.66 29.86 -1.39
CA CYS A 10 10.51 30.77 -2.53
C CYS A 10 9.09 31.31 -2.71
N ALA A 11 8.16 31.00 -1.80
CA ALA A 11 6.74 31.36 -1.87
C ALA A 11 6.00 30.93 -3.16
N GLY A 12 6.59 30.01 -3.95
CA GLY A 12 5.96 29.44 -5.14
C GLY A 12 4.78 28.53 -4.79
N ASP A 13 3.80 28.45 -5.70
CA ASP A 13 2.63 27.58 -5.56
C ASP A 13 2.99 26.12 -5.81
N LEU A 14 2.91 25.31 -4.77
CA LEU A 14 3.19 23.88 -4.82
C LEU A 14 1.91 23.08 -4.73
N THR A 15 1.94 21.91 -5.35
CA THR A 15 0.86 20.94 -5.31
C THR A 15 1.36 19.69 -4.59
N ALA A 16 0.66 19.28 -3.54
CA ALA A 16 0.97 18.03 -2.85
C ALA A 16 0.39 16.84 -3.62
N ASN A 17 1.20 15.77 -3.76
CA ASN A 17 0.80 14.53 -4.43
C ASN A 17 0.13 13.58 -3.43
N PRO A 18 -1.00 12.91 -3.75
CA PRO A 18 -1.54 11.80 -2.97
C PRO A 18 -0.46 10.80 -2.54
N GLY A 19 -0.21 10.74 -1.24
CA GLY A 19 0.67 9.76 -0.61
C GLY A 19 2.15 10.12 -0.52
N GLY A 20 2.55 11.30 -1.00
CA GLY A 20 3.90 11.83 -0.81
C GLY A 20 3.98 12.73 0.43
N LYS A 21 4.89 12.42 1.36
CA LYS A 21 5.22 13.32 2.49
C LYS A 21 6.10 14.50 2.07
N THR A 22 6.81 14.35 0.96
CA THR A 22 7.76 15.31 0.43
C THR A 22 7.47 15.57 -1.04
N THR A 23 7.56 16.82 -1.46
CA THR A 23 7.41 17.22 -2.86
C THR A 23 8.55 18.14 -3.27
N LYS A 24 9.02 18.01 -4.52
CA LYS A 24 10.10 18.84 -5.04
C LYS A 24 9.50 20.10 -5.65
N CYS A 25 10.01 21.26 -5.24
CA CYS A 25 9.57 22.54 -5.79
C CYS A 25 10.10 22.72 -7.22
N PRO A 26 9.25 22.96 -8.24
CA PRO A 26 9.72 23.21 -9.60
C PRO A 26 10.31 24.60 -9.78
N PHE A 27 10.08 25.53 -8.84
CA PHE A 27 10.56 26.90 -8.91
C PHE A 27 11.98 27.05 -8.35
N CYS A 28 12.25 26.51 -7.16
CA CYS A 28 13.57 26.63 -6.52
C CYS A 28 14.34 25.30 -6.44
N GLY A 29 13.74 24.18 -6.84
CA GLY A 29 14.40 22.87 -6.88
C GLY A 29 14.52 22.15 -5.52
N ILE A 30 14.18 22.81 -4.40
CA ILE A 30 14.25 22.24 -3.06
C ILE A 30 13.17 21.19 -2.82
N SER A 31 13.50 20.14 -2.07
CA SER A 31 12.53 19.19 -1.51
C SER A 31 11.87 19.80 -0.27
N VAL A 32 10.56 20.00 -0.33
CA VAL A 32 9.75 20.57 0.74
C VAL A 32 8.94 19.46 1.40
N LEU A 33 8.88 19.48 2.74
CA LEU A 33 7.95 18.65 3.50
C LEU A 33 6.54 19.24 3.36
N VAL A 34 5.59 18.39 2.96
CA VAL A 34 4.18 18.79 2.91
C VAL A 34 3.69 18.91 4.36
N PRO A 35 3.00 20.00 4.74
CA PRO A 35 2.53 20.18 6.10
C PRO A 35 1.54 19.09 6.51
N ASP A 36 1.59 18.70 7.79
CA ASP A 36 0.86 17.53 8.31
C ASP A 36 -0.67 17.68 8.17
N GLU A 37 -1.21 18.90 8.21
CA GLU A 37 -2.63 19.14 7.99
C GLU A 37 -3.08 18.70 6.59
N LEU A 38 -2.21 18.89 5.58
CA LEU A 38 -2.46 18.47 4.20
C LEU A 38 -2.12 16.99 3.97
N LEU A 39 -1.30 16.40 4.84
CA LEU A 39 -1.02 14.97 4.86
C LEU A 39 -2.11 14.17 5.57
N ASP A 40 -3.13 14.82 6.14
CA ASP A 40 -4.27 14.09 6.67
C ASP A 40 -4.87 13.22 5.58
N ARG A 41 -5.01 11.93 5.92
CA ARG A 41 -5.35 10.86 4.98
C ARG A 41 -6.67 11.13 4.27
N ARG A 42 -7.54 11.97 4.85
CA ARG A 42 -8.86 12.31 4.31
C ARG A 42 -8.82 13.35 3.19
N GLN A 43 -7.82 14.23 3.18
CA GLN A 43 -7.73 15.33 2.20
C GLN A 43 -6.90 14.96 0.97
N ILE A 44 -5.76 14.29 1.17
CA ILE A 44 -4.85 13.97 0.05
C ILE A 44 -5.13 12.61 -0.58
N TRP A 45 -5.72 11.67 0.14
CA TRP A 45 -5.90 10.28 -0.32
C TRP A 45 -7.36 10.05 -0.74
N PRO A 46 -7.68 9.96 -2.04
CA PRO A 46 -9.06 9.77 -2.48
C PRO A 46 -9.65 8.45 -1.96
N ALA A 47 -10.96 8.40 -1.73
CA ALA A 47 -11.64 7.20 -1.24
C ALA A 47 -11.37 5.96 -2.12
N GLU A 48 -11.19 6.13 -3.43
CA GLU A 48 -10.89 5.06 -4.41
C GLU A 48 -9.61 4.29 -4.08
N VAL A 49 -8.52 4.97 -3.71
CA VAL A 49 -7.25 4.30 -3.37
C VAL A 49 -7.28 3.69 -1.96
N ILE A 50 -8.16 4.16 -1.07
CA ILE A 50 -8.43 3.48 0.22
C ILE A 50 -9.18 2.17 -0.05
N GLU A 51 -10.15 2.17 -0.97
CA GLU A 51 -10.88 0.97 -1.37
C GLU A 51 -9.97 -0.07 -2.01
N ALA A 52 -9.05 0.36 -2.89
CA ALA A 52 -8.03 -0.50 -3.46
C ALA A 52 -7.17 -1.19 -2.39
N GLY A 53 -6.76 -0.46 -1.35
CA GLY A 53 -6.01 -1.02 -0.22
C GLY A 53 -6.79 -2.00 0.65
N ARG A 54 -8.13 -1.90 0.68
CA ARG A 54 -8.99 -2.87 1.39
C ARG A 54 -9.13 -4.16 0.60
N ILE A 55 -9.30 -4.08 -0.72
CA ILE A 55 -9.38 -5.24 -1.62
C ILE A 55 -8.06 -6.02 -1.59
N ALA A 56 -6.92 -5.35 -1.68
CA ALA A 56 -5.61 -5.99 -1.62
C ALA A 56 -5.37 -6.75 -0.30
N ARG A 57 -5.76 -6.17 0.85
CA ARG A 57 -5.62 -6.84 2.15
C ARG A 57 -6.55 -8.04 2.31
N ARG A 58 -7.78 -7.95 1.80
CA ARG A 58 -8.74 -9.06 1.87
C ARG A 58 -8.33 -10.23 0.97
N ALA A 59 -7.83 -9.93 -0.22
CA ALA A 59 -7.25 -10.91 -1.13
C ALA A 59 -6.02 -11.62 -0.51
N GLY A 60 -5.09 -10.86 0.08
CA GLY A 60 -3.90 -11.44 0.72
C GLY A 60 -4.24 -12.44 1.84
N ARG A 61 -5.24 -12.13 2.69
CA ARG A 61 -5.66 -13.03 3.76
C ARG A 61 -6.32 -14.30 3.23
N ILE A 62 -7.18 -14.19 2.20
CA ILE A 62 -7.83 -15.36 1.59
C ILE A 62 -6.80 -16.26 0.89
N VAL A 63 -5.91 -15.67 0.10
CA VAL A 63 -4.86 -16.41 -0.63
C VAL A 63 -3.92 -17.12 0.34
N SER A 64 -3.53 -16.48 1.44
CA SER A 64 -2.69 -17.10 2.48
C SER A 64 -3.36 -18.30 3.15
N VAL A 65 -4.67 -18.22 3.44
CA VAL A 65 -5.42 -19.35 4.01
C VAL A 65 -5.51 -20.50 3.01
N ILE A 66 -5.83 -20.22 1.74
CA ILE A 66 -5.93 -21.25 0.70
C ILE A 66 -4.60 -21.98 0.52
N LEU A 67 -3.49 -21.25 0.38
CA LEU A 67 -2.15 -21.83 0.28
C LEU A 67 -1.80 -22.69 1.49
N GLY A 68 -2.13 -22.23 2.69
CA GLY A 68 -1.91 -23.00 3.93
C GLY A 68 -2.71 -24.30 3.96
N VAL A 69 -4.00 -24.26 3.63
CA VAL A 69 -4.86 -25.46 3.57
C VAL A 69 -4.36 -26.44 2.52
N LEU A 70 -4.01 -25.98 1.32
CA LEU A 70 -3.49 -26.83 0.26
C LEU A 70 -2.17 -27.51 0.66
N ALA A 71 -1.28 -26.79 1.34
CA ALA A 71 -0.01 -27.36 1.83
C ALA A 71 -0.24 -28.47 2.88
N VAL A 72 -1.19 -28.26 3.80
CA VAL A 72 -1.56 -29.27 4.81
C VAL A 72 -2.15 -30.52 4.15
N VAL A 73 -3.06 -30.34 3.19
CA VAL A 73 -3.66 -31.46 2.46
C VAL A 73 -2.60 -32.23 1.68
N ALA A 74 -1.71 -31.55 0.96
CA ALA A 74 -0.63 -32.19 0.23
C ALA A 74 0.30 -32.99 1.15
N ALA A 75 0.66 -32.45 2.31
CA ALA A 75 1.47 -33.15 3.30
C ALA A 75 0.78 -34.41 3.84
N ALA A 76 -0.53 -34.33 4.12
CA ALA A 76 -1.32 -35.48 4.56
C ALA A 76 -1.38 -36.59 3.50
N VAL A 77 -1.63 -36.21 2.23
CA VAL A 77 -1.66 -37.17 1.11
C VAL A 77 -0.30 -37.83 0.90
N PHE A 78 0.79 -37.06 1.01
CA PHE A 78 2.16 -37.58 0.91
C PHE A 78 2.44 -38.60 2.01
N LEU A 79 2.11 -38.30 3.26
CA LEU A 79 2.25 -39.22 4.39
C LEU A 79 1.49 -40.54 4.14
N ILE A 80 0.21 -40.47 3.76
CA ILE A 80 -0.60 -41.66 3.51
C ILE A 80 0.00 -42.52 2.37
N SER A 81 0.47 -41.89 1.31
CA SER A 81 1.07 -42.57 0.16
C SER A 81 2.40 -43.26 0.51
N SER A 82 3.22 -42.64 1.38
CA SER A 82 4.48 -43.24 1.85
C SER A 82 4.27 -44.45 2.76
N LEU A 83 3.15 -44.54 3.48
CA LEU A 83 2.83 -45.75 4.25
C LEU A 83 2.45 -46.94 3.35
N GLY A 84 1.90 -46.68 2.15
CA GLY A 84 1.47 -47.74 1.23
C GLY A 84 2.57 -48.38 0.38
N SER A 85 3.75 -47.76 0.26
CA SER A 85 4.83 -48.22 -0.62
C SER A 85 5.90 -49.10 0.07
N ASN A 86 5.81 -49.32 1.37
CA ASN A 86 6.78 -50.10 2.17
C ASN A 86 6.29 -51.51 2.55
N GLY A 87 5.20 -51.99 1.94
CA GLY A 87 4.58 -53.30 2.18
C GLY A 87 4.72 -54.26 1.01
#